data_AF-A0A3N1D184-F1
#
_entry.id   AF-A0A3N1D184-F1
#
_cell.length_a   1.000
_cell.length_b   1.000
_cell.length_c   1.000
_cell.angle_alpha   90.00
_cell.angle_beta   90.00
_cell.angle_gamma   90.00
#
_symmetry.space_group_name_H-M   'P 1'
#
loop_
_entity.id
_entity.type
_entity.pdbx_description
1 polymer ?
#
loop_
_entity_poly.entity_id
_entity_poly.type
_entity_poly.pdbx_seq_one_letter_code
_entity_poly.pdbx_strand_id
1 'polypeptide(L)'
;MPGPASAGALEWGVKAGFRRYVQGLPDGFCDVSTEIDLPGGGRFGFPLTGAEGSPPFLLRFTGTVTFRGHGGLLSVTITEPWLFLRGGAWTLTVRAASGRLPLAVGRPSASSARRVPVALTAEGAALFGGNYPAAEPMDDLVLRLPTESRPPHVA
;
A
#
# COMPACT_ATOMS: atom_id res chain seq x y z
N MET A 1 -17.01 29.45 2.89
CA MET A 1 -15.79 28.80 2.35
C MET A 1 -15.97 27.29 2.49
N PRO A 2 -15.95 26.49 1.40
CA PRO A 2 -15.77 25.06 1.57
C PRO A 2 -14.42 24.82 2.25
N GLY A 3 -14.39 23.96 3.28
CA GLY A 3 -13.14 23.58 3.96
C GLY A 3 -12.18 22.87 3.00
N PRO A 4 -10.89 22.70 3.35
CA PRO A 4 -9.95 22.00 2.49
C PRO A 4 -10.53 20.62 2.15
N ALA A 5 -10.68 20.33 0.86
CA ALA A 5 -11.02 18.99 0.40
C ALA A 5 -10.03 18.01 1.05
N SER A 6 -10.52 17.02 1.79
CA SER A 6 -9.64 16.02 2.38
C SER A 6 -8.88 15.32 1.25
N ALA A 7 -7.57 15.57 1.16
CA ALA A 7 -6.72 14.93 0.18
C ALA A 7 -6.81 13.41 0.36
N GLY A 8 -6.90 12.68 -0.76
CA GLY A 8 -6.99 11.23 -0.69
C GLY A 8 -5.71 10.58 -0.15
N ALA A 9 -5.81 9.36 0.37
CA ALA A 9 -4.66 8.58 0.82
C ALA A 9 -4.92 7.07 0.73
N LEU A 10 -3.85 6.30 0.58
CA LEU A 10 -3.81 4.87 0.85
C LEU A 10 -3.24 4.67 2.25
N GLU A 11 -4.05 4.18 3.19
CA GLU A 11 -3.54 3.70 4.47
C GLU A 11 -3.21 2.21 4.39
N TRP A 12 -2.01 1.85 4.82
CA TRP A 12 -1.59 0.45 4.85
C TRP A 12 -0.59 0.18 5.96
N GLY A 13 -0.72 -0.95 6.65
CA GLY A 13 0.22 -1.40 7.68
C GLY A 13 1.35 -2.29 7.17
N VAL A 14 1.41 -2.58 5.87
CA VAL A 14 2.31 -3.59 5.28
C VAL A 14 1.96 -4.99 5.81
N LYS A 15 2.50 -5.37 6.97
CA LYS A 15 2.13 -6.58 7.72
C LYS A 15 2.48 -6.39 9.19
N ALA A 16 1.52 -6.53 10.10
CA ALA A 16 1.74 -6.28 11.52
C ALA A 16 2.85 -7.15 12.14
N GLY A 17 2.92 -8.43 11.77
CA GLY A 17 3.97 -9.35 12.24
C GLY A 17 5.36 -8.92 11.78
N PHE A 18 5.50 -8.53 10.51
CA PHE A 18 6.76 -8.03 9.95
C PHE A 18 7.22 -6.74 10.65
N ARG A 19 6.31 -5.78 10.86
CA ARG A 19 6.64 -4.54 11.59
C ARG A 19 7.15 -4.82 13.00
N ARG A 20 6.45 -5.69 13.75
CA ARG A 20 6.87 -6.08 15.11
C ARG A 20 8.23 -6.77 15.12
N TYR A 21 8.48 -7.64 14.14
CA TYR A 21 9.76 -8.30 13.99
C TYR A 21 10.89 -7.29 13.79
N VAL A 22 10.76 -6.37 12.83
CA VAL A 22 11.77 -5.33 12.58
C VAL A 22 11.97 -4.46 13.83
N GLN A 23 10.91 -4.04 14.50
CA GLN A 23 11.00 -3.25 15.74
C GLN A 23 11.70 -3.98 16.89
N GLY A 24 11.69 -5.32 16.90
CA GLY A 24 12.35 -6.12 17.93
C GLY A 24 13.84 -6.39 17.66
N LEU A 25 14.35 -6.06 16.46
CA LEU A 25 15.76 -6.23 16.15
C LEU A 25 16.60 -5.13 16.83
N PRO A 26 17.79 -5.45 17.37
CA PRO A 26 18.67 -4.46 17.97
C PRO A 26 19.07 -3.32 17.02
N ASP A 27 19.18 -3.63 15.72
CA ASP A 27 19.51 -2.71 14.63
C ASP A 27 18.32 -2.43 13.71
N GLY A 28 17.12 -2.80 14.15
CA GLY A 28 15.89 -2.67 13.39
C GLY A 28 15.43 -1.23 13.29
N PHE A 29 15.10 -0.76 12.09
CA PHE A 29 14.54 0.56 11.91
C PHE A 29 13.52 0.64 10.77
N CYS A 30 12.65 1.63 10.88
CA CYS A 30 11.65 2.00 9.91
C CYS A 30 11.82 3.49 9.59
N ASP A 31 12.36 3.78 8.42
CA ASP A 31 12.47 5.15 7.90
C ASP A 31 11.24 5.49 7.05
N VAL A 32 10.72 6.69 7.24
CA VAL A 32 9.47 7.15 6.62
C VAL A 32 9.70 8.55 6.07
N SER A 33 9.39 8.75 4.80
CA SER A 33 9.52 10.06 4.17
C SER A 33 8.47 11.05 4.67
N THR A 34 8.80 12.34 4.60
CA THR A 34 8.06 13.41 5.30
C THR A 34 6.62 13.62 4.85
N GLU A 35 6.27 13.21 3.62
CA GLU A 35 4.90 13.34 3.13
C GLU A 35 3.94 12.23 3.60
N ILE A 36 4.44 11.17 4.24
CA ILE A 36 3.59 10.09 4.76
C ILE A 36 2.87 10.55 6.03
N ASP A 37 1.54 10.38 6.03
CA ASP A 37 0.73 10.54 7.24
C ASP A 37 0.86 9.32 8.16
N LEU A 38 0.87 9.53 9.48
CA LEU A 38 0.96 8.46 10.47
C LEU A 38 -0.32 8.42 11.33
N PRO A 39 -1.42 7.83 10.82
CA PRO A 39 -2.73 7.85 11.48
C PRO A 39 -2.82 6.96 12.74
N GLY A 40 -1.70 6.46 13.26
CA GLY A 40 -1.64 5.55 14.39
C GLY A 40 -1.91 4.08 14.03
N GLY A 41 -1.76 3.18 15.02
CA GLY A 41 -1.87 1.72 14.82
C GLY A 41 -0.77 1.12 13.91
N GLY A 42 0.27 1.91 13.61
CA GLY A 42 1.36 1.59 12.70
C GLY A 42 0.94 1.40 11.24
N ARG A 43 -0.11 2.11 10.82
CA ARG A 43 -0.43 2.33 9.40
C ARG A 43 0.38 3.51 8.86
N PHE A 44 0.69 3.45 7.57
CA PHE A 44 1.28 4.54 6.79
C PHE A 44 0.24 5.06 5.82
N GLY A 45 -0.01 6.37 5.83
CA GLY A 45 -0.92 7.06 4.93
C GLY A 45 -0.16 7.67 3.76
N PHE A 46 -0.09 6.94 2.65
CA PHE A 46 0.51 7.40 1.39
C PHE A 46 -0.43 8.41 0.71
N PRO A 47 -0.02 9.68 0.49
CA PRO A 47 -0.89 10.69 -0.11
C PRO A 47 -1.23 10.37 -1.58
N LEU A 48 -2.49 10.59 -1.96
CA LEU A 48 -2.95 10.48 -3.35
C LEU A 48 -2.43 11.67 -4.16
N THR A 49 -1.74 11.39 -5.26
CA THR A 49 -1.19 12.41 -6.17
C THR A 49 -1.86 12.42 -7.53
N GLY A 50 -2.58 11.35 -7.89
CA GLY A 50 -3.33 11.31 -9.13
C GLY A 50 -4.34 10.17 -9.17
N ALA A 51 -5.44 10.38 -9.88
CA ALA A 51 -6.44 9.37 -10.18
C ALA A 51 -6.80 9.48 -11.66
N GLU A 52 -6.72 8.37 -12.39
CA GLU A 52 -7.14 8.28 -13.78
C GLU A 52 -8.34 7.34 -13.91
N GLY A 53 -9.38 7.83 -14.59
CA GLY A 53 -10.65 7.14 -14.79
C GLY A 53 -10.81 6.52 -16.18
N SER A 54 -11.73 5.54 -16.24
CA SER A 54 -11.98 4.55 -17.32
C SER A 54 -11.08 3.32 -17.24
N PRO A 55 -11.63 2.08 -17.32
CA PRO A 55 -10.86 0.87 -17.07
C PRO A 55 -9.68 0.72 -18.06
N PRO A 56 -8.47 0.49 -17.54
CA PRO A 56 -8.20 0.24 -16.12
C PRO A 56 -8.09 1.52 -15.28
N PHE A 57 -8.75 1.50 -14.11
CA PHE A 57 -8.71 2.61 -13.17
C PHE A 57 -7.38 2.60 -12.40
N LEU A 58 -6.72 3.75 -12.30
CA LEU A 58 -5.39 3.89 -11.71
C LEU A 58 -5.38 4.98 -10.63
N LEU A 59 -4.91 4.63 -9.43
CA LEU A 59 -4.60 5.55 -8.35
C LEU A 59 -3.10 5.59 -8.14
N ARG A 60 -2.53 6.79 -8.11
CA ARG A 60 -1.12 7.03 -7.84
C ARG A 60 -0.96 7.67 -6.47
N PHE A 61 -0.09 7.09 -5.66
CA PHE A 61 0.30 7.63 -4.37
C PHE A 61 1.80 7.89 -4.35
N THR A 62 2.21 8.77 -3.45
CA THR A 62 3.61 9.11 -3.21
C THR A 62 4.07 8.68 -1.82
N GLY A 63 5.36 8.82 -1.59
CA GLY A 63 6.01 8.55 -0.32
C GLY A 63 6.74 7.23 -0.26
N THR A 64 7.58 7.09 0.76
CA THR A 64 8.53 5.99 0.94
C THR A 64 8.54 5.53 2.38
N VAL A 65 8.47 4.22 2.56
CA VAL A 65 8.69 3.54 3.84
C VAL A 65 9.77 2.49 3.61
N THR A 66 10.84 2.54 4.40
CA THR A 66 11.95 1.59 4.32
C THR A 66 12.16 0.90 5.66
N PHE A 67 12.07 -0.42 5.66
CA PHE A 67 12.39 -1.26 6.82
C PHE A 67 13.76 -1.88 6.63
N ARG A 68 14.60 -1.82 7.68
CA ARG A 68 15.95 -2.39 7.67
C ARG A 68 16.29 -3.08 8.98
N GLY A 69 17.23 -4.02 8.90
CA GLY A 69 17.81 -4.74 10.04
C GLY A 69 18.80 -5.81 9.57
N HIS A 70 19.37 -6.58 10.50
CA HIS A 70 20.38 -7.62 10.21
C HIS A 70 21.60 -7.10 9.44
N GLY A 71 22.15 -5.94 9.84
CA GLY A 71 23.30 -5.33 9.18
C GLY A 71 23.03 -4.91 7.74
N GLY A 72 21.76 -4.68 7.38
CA GLY A 72 21.32 -4.30 6.03
C GLY A 72 20.90 -5.46 5.13
N LEU A 73 21.00 -6.71 5.59
CA LEU A 73 20.51 -7.88 4.86
C LEU A 73 18.99 -7.87 4.72
N LEU A 74 18.28 -7.43 5.76
CA LEU A 74 16.86 -7.10 5.65
C LEU A 74 16.77 -5.66 5.15
N SER A 75 16.21 -5.48 3.96
CA SER A 75 15.91 -4.17 3.39
C SER A 75 14.65 -4.26 2.54
N VAL A 76 13.54 -3.74 3.04
CA VAL A 76 12.25 -3.71 2.35
C VAL A 76 11.86 -2.24 2.16
N THR A 77 11.82 -1.80 0.91
CA THR A 77 11.40 -0.43 0.57
C THR A 77 10.08 -0.46 -0.21
N ILE A 78 9.07 0.20 0.36
CA ILE A 78 7.81 0.50 -0.30
C ILE A 78 7.86 1.97 -0.72
N THR A 79 7.87 2.24 -2.01
CA THR A 79 7.97 3.62 -2.51
C THR A 79 7.04 3.85 -3.69
N GLU A 80 6.39 5.03 -3.68
CA GLU A 80 5.40 5.48 -4.66
C GLU A 80 4.39 4.38 -5.01
N PRO A 81 3.59 3.89 -4.06
CA PRO A 81 2.66 2.80 -4.34
C PRO A 81 1.57 3.25 -5.31
N TRP A 82 1.24 2.42 -6.31
CA TRP A 82 0.12 2.66 -7.22
C TRP A 82 -0.86 1.50 -7.15
N LEU A 83 -2.15 1.80 -7.28
CA LEU A 83 -3.22 0.82 -7.31
C LEU A 83 -3.93 0.81 -8.66
N PHE A 84 -4.01 -0.37 -9.25
CA PHE A 84 -4.62 -0.61 -10.54
C PHE A 84 -5.80 -1.55 -10.41
N LEU A 85 -6.98 -1.16 -10.90
CA LEU A 85 -8.19 -1.99 -10.90
C LEU A 85 -8.44 -2.58 -12.30
N ARG A 86 -8.43 -3.90 -12.38
CA ARG A 86 -8.81 -4.65 -13.59
C ARG A 86 -9.63 -5.87 -13.22
N GLY A 87 -10.77 -6.07 -13.89
CA GLY A 87 -11.63 -7.24 -13.68
C GLY A 87 -12.10 -7.40 -12.22
N GLY A 88 -12.32 -6.29 -11.51
CA GLY A 88 -12.75 -6.28 -10.11
C GLY A 88 -11.65 -6.57 -9.08
N ALA A 89 -10.40 -6.77 -9.50
CA ALA A 89 -9.25 -6.96 -8.63
C ALA A 89 -8.30 -5.77 -8.66
N TRP A 90 -7.86 -5.35 -7.48
CA TRP A 90 -6.81 -4.37 -7.28
C TRP A 90 -5.44 -5.04 -7.29
N THR A 91 -4.50 -4.44 -8.00
CA THR A 91 -3.08 -4.77 -7.92
C THR A 91 -2.34 -3.57 -7.35
N LEU A 92 -1.68 -3.77 -6.21
CA LEU A 92 -0.74 -2.83 -5.62
C LEU A 92 0.62 -3.03 -6.28
N THR A 93 1.19 -1.95 -6.82
CA THR A 93 2.54 -1.93 -7.37
C THR A 93 3.39 -0.90 -6.65
N VAL A 94 4.71 -1.12 -6.61
CA VAL A 94 5.70 -0.18 -6.02
C VAL A 94 6.82 0.09 -7.00
N ARG A 95 7.61 1.16 -6.81
CA ARG A 95 8.78 1.41 -7.66
C ARG A 95 9.83 0.36 -7.38
N ALA A 96 10.43 -0.15 -8.44
CA ALA A 96 11.61 -0.99 -8.40
C ALA A 96 12.62 -0.48 -9.44
N ALA A 97 13.85 -0.99 -9.39
CA ALA A 97 14.90 -0.62 -10.35
C ALA A 97 14.50 -0.92 -11.80
N SER A 98 13.75 -2.01 -12.03
CA SER A 98 13.25 -2.44 -13.34
C SER A 98 11.88 -1.86 -13.70
N GLY A 99 11.41 -0.82 -12.99
CA GLY A 99 10.13 -0.15 -13.24
C GLY A 99 9.14 -0.30 -12.09
N ARG A 100 8.07 -1.06 -12.31
CA ARG A 100 6.99 -1.27 -11.33
C ARG A 100 6.91 -2.75 -10.96
N LEU A 101 6.99 -3.04 -9.67
CA LEU A 101 6.86 -4.40 -9.14
C LEU A 101 5.43 -4.62 -8.66
N PRO A 102 4.70 -5.64 -9.16
CA PRO A 102 3.41 -6.03 -8.59
C PRO A 102 3.66 -6.66 -7.22
N LEU A 103 3.24 -5.98 -6.17
CA LEU A 103 3.55 -6.36 -4.78
C LEU A 103 2.47 -7.26 -4.19
N ALA A 104 1.21 -6.87 -4.38
CA ALA A 104 0.08 -7.56 -3.78
C ALA A 104 -1.18 -7.40 -4.63
N VAL A 105 -2.07 -8.37 -4.53
CA VAL A 105 -3.36 -8.38 -5.23
C VAL A 105 -4.49 -8.63 -4.24
N GLY A 106 -5.65 -8.05 -4.52
CA GLY A 106 -6.80 -8.14 -3.63
C GLY A 106 -8.10 -7.73 -4.30
N ARG A 107 -9.22 -8.01 -3.64
CA ARG A 107 -10.54 -7.56 -4.06
C ARG A 107 -11.19 -6.75 -2.94
N PRO A 108 -11.99 -5.73 -3.25
CA PRO A 108 -12.71 -4.99 -2.21
C PRO A 108 -13.57 -5.94 -1.38
N SER A 109 -13.60 -5.72 -0.07
CA SER A 109 -14.51 -6.47 0.81
C SER A 109 -15.96 -6.15 0.46
N ALA A 110 -16.84 -7.16 0.52
CA ALA A 110 -18.28 -6.98 0.33
C ALA A 110 -18.89 -5.94 1.30
N SER A 111 -18.27 -5.77 2.47
CA SER A 111 -18.73 -4.84 3.50
C SER A 111 -18.22 -3.40 3.30
N SER A 112 -17.20 -3.19 2.46
CA SER A 112 -16.65 -1.86 2.21
C SER A 112 -15.80 -1.83 0.94
N ALA A 113 -16.20 -1.01 -0.03
CA ALA A 113 -15.39 -0.75 -1.23
C ALA A 113 -14.03 -0.08 -0.93
N ARG A 114 -13.86 0.48 0.28
CA ARG A 114 -12.64 1.17 0.70
C ARG A 114 -11.63 0.25 1.39
N ARG A 115 -12.03 -0.94 1.83
CA ARG A 115 -11.11 -1.94 2.42
C ARG A 115 -10.85 -3.03 1.40
N VAL A 116 -9.58 -3.28 1.10
CA VAL A 116 -9.15 -4.27 0.13
C VAL A 116 -8.19 -5.23 0.86
N PRO A 117 -8.68 -6.39 1.31
CA PRO A 117 -7.82 -7.49 1.71
C PRO A 117 -6.90 -7.87 0.56
N VAL A 118 -5.61 -7.99 0.86
CA VAL A 118 -4.56 -8.23 -0.14
C VAL A 118 -3.64 -9.36 0.28
N ALA A 119 -3.10 -10.05 -0.72
CA ALA A 119 -2.09 -11.06 -0.54
C ALA A 119 -0.91 -10.82 -1.48
N LEU A 120 0.28 -11.26 -1.09
CA LEU A 120 1.49 -11.08 -1.91
C LEU A 120 1.38 -11.81 -3.24
N THR A 121 1.91 -11.19 -4.28
CA THR A 121 2.27 -11.88 -5.53
C THR A 121 3.57 -12.67 -5.34
N ALA A 122 3.97 -13.45 -6.34
CA ALA A 122 5.28 -14.13 -6.32
C ALA A 122 6.43 -13.12 -6.36
N GLU A 123 6.29 -12.05 -7.14
CA GLU A 123 7.26 -10.96 -7.22
C GLU A 123 7.31 -10.15 -5.92
N GLY A 124 6.16 -9.94 -5.28
CA GLY A 124 6.03 -9.31 -3.98
C GLY A 124 6.71 -10.11 -2.87
N ALA A 125 6.55 -11.42 -2.87
CA ALA A 125 7.25 -12.33 -1.95
C ALA A 125 8.78 -12.16 -2.02
N ALA A 126 9.34 -11.96 -3.21
CA ALA A 126 10.77 -11.72 -3.39
C ALA A 126 11.24 -10.41 -2.74
N LEU A 127 10.39 -9.37 -2.67
CA LEU A 127 10.73 -8.12 -1.96
C LEU A 127 10.98 -8.35 -0.47
N PHE A 128 10.35 -9.36 0.13
CA PHE A 128 10.54 -9.76 1.53
C PHE A 128 11.60 -10.88 1.68
N GLY A 129 12.50 -11.04 0.71
CA GLY A 129 13.56 -12.05 0.74
C GLY A 129 13.04 -13.49 0.66
N GLY A 130 11.80 -13.69 0.18
CA GLY A 130 11.18 -15.02 0.09
C GLY A 130 10.69 -15.59 1.43
N ASN A 131 10.74 -14.81 2.53
CA ASN A 131 10.30 -15.27 3.85
C ASN A 131 8.76 -15.38 3.97
N TYR A 132 8.03 -14.86 2.98
CA TYR A 132 6.59 -14.99 2.85
C TYR A 132 6.29 -15.57 1.47
N PRO A 133 5.48 -16.63 1.36
CA PRO A 133 5.14 -17.21 0.07
C PRO A 133 4.20 -16.29 -0.73
N ALA A 134 4.05 -16.58 -2.03
CA ALA A 134 2.95 -16.04 -2.81
C ALA A 134 1.61 -16.40 -2.16
N ALA A 135 0.62 -15.52 -2.31
CA ALA A 135 -0.68 -15.58 -1.65
C ALA A 135 -0.63 -15.44 -0.11
N GLU A 136 0.51 -15.11 0.49
CA GLU A 136 0.57 -14.73 1.90
C GLU A 136 -0.31 -13.49 2.17
N PRO A 137 -1.25 -13.56 3.12
CA PRO A 137 -2.06 -12.41 3.51
C PRO A 137 -1.21 -11.27 4.09
N MET A 138 -1.50 -10.05 3.65
CA MET A 138 -0.89 -8.82 4.17
C MET A 138 -1.95 -8.01 4.93
N ASP A 139 -1.54 -6.92 5.58
CA ASP A 139 -2.52 -6.01 6.20
C ASP A 139 -3.46 -5.46 5.10
N ASP A 140 -4.74 -5.28 5.39
CA ASP A 140 -5.71 -4.73 4.43
C ASP A 140 -5.30 -3.32 3.97
N LEU A 141 -5.51 -3.02 2.69
CA LEU A 141 -5.43 -1.65 2.18
C LEU A 141 -6.70 -0.90 2.55
N VAL A 142 -6.56 0.36 2.97
CA VAL A 142 -7.69 1.25 3.24
C VAL A 142 -7.59 2.51 2.39
N LEU A 143 -8.58 2.73 1.52
CA LEU A 143 -8.66 3.86 0.61
C LEU A 143 -9.46 5.01 1.21
N ARG A 144 -8.78 6.11 1.51
CA ARG A 144 -9.38 7.41 1.77
C ARG A 144 -9.44 8.17 0.46
N LEU A 145 -10.56 8.12 -0.24
CA LEU A 145 -10.81 8.97 -1.41
C LEU A 145 -11.58 10.23 -1.00
N PRO A 146 -11.29 11.40 -1.59
CA PRO A 146 -12.05 12.63 -1.36
C PRO A 146 -13.54 12.38 -1.66
N THR A 147 -14.41 13.09 -0.95
CA THR A 147 -15.87 12.93 -1.02
C THR A 147 -16.48 13.27 -2.39
N GLU A 148 -15.70 13.82 -3.33
CA GLU A 148 -16.13 14.13 -4.70
C GLU A 148 -15.91 12.97 -5.70
N SER A 149 -15.37 11.83 -5.27
CA SER A 149 -15.13 10.67 -6.15
C SER A 149 -15.93 9.44 -5.71
N ARG A 150 -17.26 9.50 -5.91
CA ARG A 150 -18.14 8.32 -5.83
C ARG A 150 -18.06 7.57 -7.17
N PRO A 151 -17.66 6.28 -7.23
CA PRO A 151 -17.86 5.50 -8.45
C PRO A 151 -19.37 5.39 -8.73
N PRO A 152 -19.82 5.44 -10.00
CA PRO A 152 -21.24 5.43 -10.33
C PRO A 152 -21.91 4.19 -9.73
N HIS A 153 -23.05 4.40 -9.08
CA HIS A 153 -23.93 3.33 -8.65
C HIS A 153 -24.54 2.74 -9.93
N VAL A 154 -24.27 1.46 -10.22
CA VAL A 154 -25.10 0.77 -11.22
C VAL A 154 -26.44 0.51 -10.53
N ALA A 155 -27.50 1.06 -11.12
CA ALA A 155 -28.88 0.77 -10.74
C ALA A 155 -29.30 -0.60 -11.26
#